data_AF-A0A8H4N1A6-F1
#
_entry.id   AF-A0A8H4N1A6-F1
#
_cell.length_a   1.000
_cell.length_b   1.000
_cell.length_c   1.000
_cell.angle_alpha   90.00
_cell.angle_beta   90.00
_cell.angle_gamma   90.00
#
_symmetry.space_group_name_H-M   'P 1'
#
loop_
_entity.id
_entity.type
_entity.pdbx_description
1 polymer ?
#
loop_
_entity_poly.entity_id
_entity_poly.type
_entity_poly.pdbx_seq_one_letter_code
_entity_poly.pdbx_strand_id
1 'polypeptide(L)'
;MNDVRFDLRPNVTSGGKGVAYIVDSSDEGRPGFIMLDLGTGESWRRLTQDPSVLRVDDDVPSYQGHPFYQRSKGQPIGHLREGLDGIQISPDGNTIYYSPLTGNYLYSVPAANLLARDDDPLAERAAKNNVSNLGQRGGNANGFEGDSNGLIYQLVPEHNAIFYYDPSDLQTHGYLPYHPMWNDGVDLRVHPGAVLRAKLPNNGSKIMGLA
;
A
#
# COMPACT_ATOMS: atom_id res chain seq x y z
N MET A 1 6.05 1.61 10.92
CA MET A 1 6.56 1.86 9.55
C MET A 1 6.74 0.51 8.88
N ASN A 2 6.05 0.26 7.78
CA ASN A 2 6.10 -1.05 7.11
C ASN A 2 6.67 -1.00 5.69
N ASP A 3 6.26 -0.02 4.88
CA ASP A 3 6.64 0.09 3.47
C ASP A 3 7.18 1.50 3.13
N VAL A 4 7.93 1.59 2.03
CA VAL A 4 8.53 2.83 1.50
C VAL A 4 8.54 2.82 -0.03
N ARG A 5 8.18 3.95 -0.64
CA ARG A 5 8.34 4.18 -2.08
C ARG A 5 9.24 5.38 -2.32
N PHE A 6 10.07 5.27 -3.36
CA PHE A 6 10.98 6.33 -3.76
C PHE A 6 10.52 6.90 -5.09
N ASP A 7 10.37 8.23 -5.13
CA ASP A 7 10.34 8.98 -6.38
C ASP A 7 11.66 9.74 -6.51
N LEU A 8 12.54 9.24 -7.37
CA LEU A 8 13.90 9.75 -7.54
C LEU A 8 14.01 10.84 -8.63
N ARG A 9 12.88 11.30 -9.18
CA ARG A 9 12.91 12.37 -10.18
C ARG A 9 13.38 13.67 -9.52
N PRO A 10 14.34 14.39 -10.13
CA PRO A 10 15.01 15.51 -9.48
C PRO A 10 14.10 16.72 -9.26
N ASN A 11 12.97 16.82 -9.97
CA ASN A 11 12.03 17.94 -9.91
C ASN A 11 10.87 17.73 -8.93
N VAL A 12 10.83 16.62 -8.20
CA VAL A 12 9.71 16.27 -7.30
C VAL A 12 9.73 17.11 -6.02
N THR A 13 10.93 17.48 -5.57
CA THR A 13 11.12 18.37 -4.42
C THR A 13 12.21 19.39 -4.72
N SER A 14 12.29 20.44 -3.89
CA SER A 14 13.33 21.47 -4.01
C SER A 14 14.75 20.95 -3.70
N GLY A 15 14.88 19.83 -2.98
CA GLY A 15 16.16 19.21 -2.67
C GLY A 15 16.88 18.56 -3.86
N GLY A 16 16.18 18.32 -4.99
CA GLY A 16 16.83 17.89 -6.23
C GLY A 16 17.23 16.42 -6.29
N LYS A 17 17.00 15.63 -5.23
CA LYS A 17 17.39 14.20 -5.13
C LYS A 17 16.21 13.25 -4.96
N GLY A 18 14.99 13.76 -5.15
CA GLY A 18 13.76 13.00 -4.98
C GLY A 18 13.25 12.94 -3.54
N VAL A 19 12.27 12.07 -3.33
CA VAL A 19 11.51 11.93 -2.09
C VAL A 19 11.26 10.46 -1.77
N ALA A 20 11.24 10.13 -0.48
CA ALA A 20 10.69 8.87 0.01
C ALA A 20 9.32 9.10 0.65
N TYR A 21 8.33 8.30 0.24
CA TYR A 21 7.03 8.19 0.88
C TYR A 21 7.06 6.97 1.80
N ILE A 22 6.92 7.21 3.09
CA ILE A 22 6.97 6.19 4.13
C ILE A 22 5.57 6.06 4.72
N VAL A 23 5.10 4.83 4.87
CA VAL A 23 3.83 4.56 5.55
C VAL A 23 4.06 4.24 7.03
N ASP A 24 3.29 4.91 7.88
CA ASP A 24 3.24 4.63 9.31
C ASP A 24 2.10 3.65 9.61
N SER A 25 2.43 2.36 9.71
CA SER A 25 1.50 1.28 10.03
C SER A 25 1.20 1.11 11.53
N SER A 26 1.83 1.92 12.39
CA SER A 26 1.88 1.68 13.83
C SER A 26 0.51 1.52 14.50
N ASP A 27 0.43 0.56 15.41
CA ASP A 27 -0.69 0.35 16.31
C ASP A 27 -0.74 1.38 17.46
N GLU A 28 0.34 2.16 17.63
CA GLU A 28 0.51 3.28 18.57
C GLU A 28 -0.37 4.51 18.25
N GLY A 29 -1.21 4.45 17.21
CA GLY A 29 -2.32 5.37 17.02
C GLY A 29 -2.00 6.63 16.22
N ARG A 30 -0.93 6.66 15.43
CA ARG A 30 -0.68 7.74 14.47
C ARG A 30 -0.44 7.24 13.02
N PRO A 31 -1.33 6.45 12.42
CA PRO A 31 -1.19 6.13 11.00
C PRO A 31 -1.17 7.39 10.12
N GLY A 32 -0.45 7.33 9.02
CA GLY A 32 -0.33 8.41 8.04
C GLY A 32 0.94 8.31 7.21
N PHE A 33 1.11 9.27 6.30
CA PHE A 33 2.31 9.35 5.48
C PHE A 33 3.38 10.19 6.15
N ILE A 34 4.64 9.77 5.98
CA ILE A 34 5.83 10.56 6.27
C ILE A 34 6.56 10.74 4.95
N MET A 35 6.79 11.97 4.53
CA MET A 35 7.60 12.29 3.36
C MET A 35 8.98 12.69 3.83
N LEU A 36 10.01 12.23 3.12
CA LEU A 36 11.41 12.60 3.36
C LEU A 36 12.00 13.12 2.06
N ASP A 37 12.37 14.40 2.03
CA ASP A 37 13.17 14.96 0.95
C ASP A 37 14.59 14.39 1.05
N LEU A 38 15.04 13.67 0.01
CA LEU A 38 16.33 12.99 0.00
C LEU A 38 17.51 13.95 -0.25
N GLY A 39 17.24 15.16 -0.71
CA GLY A 39 18.21 16.22 -0.95
C GLY A 39 18.49 17.05 0.30
N THR A 40 17.42 17.48 0.99
CA THR A 40 17.53 18.34 2.18
C THR A 40 17.55 17.57 3.49
N GLY A 41 17.02 16.35 3.53
CA GLY A 41 16.83 15.57 4.74
C GLY A 41 15.62 16.00 5.59
N GLU A 42 14.85 16.99 5.14
CA GLU A 42 13.63 17.42 5.81
C GLU A 42 12.52 16.39 5.66
N SER A 43 11.76 16.17 6.73
CA SER A 43 10.58 15.30 6.71
C SER A 43 9.33 16.00 7.25
N TRP A 44 8.17 15.58 6.77
CA TRP A 44 6.87 16.10 7.16
C TRP A 44 5.80 15.01 7.07
N ARG A 45 4.60 15.28 7.60
CA ARG A 45 3.50 14.32 7.64
C ARG A 45 2.29 14.83 6.89
N ARG A 46 1.51 13.91 6.30
CA ARG A 46 0.22 14.18 5.67
C ARG A 46 -0.75 13.05 5.96
N LEU A 47 -2.05 13.39 5.97
CA LEU A 47 -3.13 12.45 6.25
C LEU A 47 -2.97 11.75 7.60
N THR A 48 -2.42 12.46 8.60
CA THR A 48 -2.24 11.87 9.93
C THR A 48 -3.62 11.63 10.56
N GLN A 49 -3.88 10.37 10.94
CA GLN A 49 -5.17 9.89 11.43
C GLN A 49 -6.36 10.17 10.49
N ASP A 50 -6.11 10.35 9.18
CA ASP A 50 -7.19 10.41 8.21
C ASP A 50 -7.96 9.08 8.17
N PRO A 51 -9.30 9.06 8.04
CA PRO A 51 -10.06 7.80 7.99
C PRO A 51 -9.54 6.78 6.96
N SER A 52 -8.94 7.24 5.86
CA SER A 52 -8.39 6.36 4.82
C SER A 52 -7.08 5.65 5.21
N VAL A 53 -6.42 6.06 6.30
CA VAL A 53 -5.16 5.46 6.78
C VAL A 53 -5.32 4.67 8.07
N LEU A 54 -6.51 4.74 8.68
CA LEU A 54 -6.81 4.07 9.94
C LEU A 54 -7.05 2.57 9.71
N ARG A 55 -6.72 1.79 10.74
CA ARG A 55 -7.13 0.40 10.85
C ARG A 55 -8.66 0.28 10.87
N VAL A 56 -9.17 -0.88 10.53
CA VAL A 56 -10.54 -1.28 10.88
C VAL A 56 -10.52 -1.83 12.31
N ASP A 57 -11.42 -1.33 13.15
CA ASP A 57 -11.56 -1.85 14.52
C ASP A 57 -12.21 -3.24 14.49
N ASP A 58 -11.72 -4.12 15.36
CA ASP A 58 -12.15 -5.52 15.47
C ASP A 58 -12.04 -6.35 14.17
N ASP A 59 -11.00 -6.09 13.37
CA ASP A 59 -10.72 -6.83 12.14
C ASP A 59 -10.36 -8.32 12.41
N VAL A 60 -11.08 -9.21 11.72
CA VAL A 60 -10.96 -10.66 11.80
C VAL A 60 -10.86 -11.23 10.38
N PRO A 61 -9.67 -11.20 9.75
CA PRO A 61 -9.51 -11.78 8.43
C PRO A 61 -9.67 -13.30 8.49
N SER A 62 -10.08 -13.88 7.36
CA SER A 62 -10.22 -15.32 7.20
C SER A 62 -9.11 -15.87 6.32
N TYR A 63 -8.24 -16.71 6.88
CA TYR A 63 -7.21 -17.41 6.11
C TYR A 63 -7.64 -18.84 5.87
N GLN A 64 -7.84 -19.23 4.61
CA GLN A 64 -8.28 -20.59 4.24
C GLN A 64 -9.56 -21.02 4.98
N GLY A 65 -10.50 -20.08 5.18
CA GLY A 65 -11.76 -20.34 5.90
C GLY A 65 -11.64 -20.33 7.44
N HIS A 66 -10.46 -20.04 7.99
CA HIS A 66 -10.25 -19.97 9.44
C HIS A 66 -10.13 -18.51 9.89
N PRO A 67 -11.02 -18.03 10.77
CA PRO A 67 -10.90 -16.70 11.37
C PRO A 67 -9.59 -16.55 12.15
N PHE A 68 -8.92 -15.42 11.95
CA PHE A 68 -7.65 -15.12 12.62
C PHE A 68 -7.81 -14.09 13.73
N TYR A 69 -7.28 -14.43 14.90
CA TYR A 69 -7.13 -13.52 16.04
C TYR A 69 -5.65 -13.37 16.37
N GLN A 70 -5.22 -12.13 16.63
CA GLN A 70 -3.84 -11.84 16.99
C GLN A 70 -3.52 -12.43 18.37
N ARG A 71 -2.42 -13.18 18.44
CA ARG A 71 -1.94 -13.83 19.66
C ARG A 71 -0.46 -13.53 19.84
N SER A 72 -0.16 -12.65 20.79
CA SER A 72 1.21 -12.32 21.19
C SER A 72 1.51 -12.91 22.55
N LYS A 73 2.73 -13.44 22.75
CA LYS A 73 3.12 -14.07 24.01
C LYS A 73 2.99 -13.07 25.16
N GLY A 74 2.19 -13.43 26.17
CA GLY A 74 1.96 -12.59 27.35
C GLY A 74 0.96 -11.45 27.15
N GLN A 75 0.27 -11.38 26.02
CA GLN A 75 -0.81 -10.42 25.77
C GLN A 75 -2.17 -11.13 25.69
N PRO A 76 -3.28 -10.44 26.02
CA PRO A 76 -4.61 -10.93 25.70
C PRO A 76 -4.78 -11.22 24.20
N ILE A 77 -5.72 -12.11 23.87
CA ILE A 77 -6.14 -12.34 22.48
C ILE A 77 -6.74 -11.03 21.96
N GLY A 78 -6.38 -10.64 20.74
CA GLY A 78 -6.89 -9.42 20.10
C GLY A 78 -7.22 -9.62 18.62
N HIS A 79 -7.52 -8.49 17.99
CA HIS A 79 -7.74 -8.34 16.54
C HIS A 79 -6.47 -7.77 15.88
N LEU A 80 -6.38 -7.82 14.55
CA LEU A 80 -5.34 -7.08 13.85
C LEU A 80 -5.55 -5.57 14.06
N ARG A 81 -4.45 -4.80 14.11
CA ARG A 81 -4.49 -3.38 14.48
C ARG A 81 -3.64 -2.48 13.58
N GLU A 82 -3.09 -3.05 12.52
CA GLU A 82 -2.20 -2.36 11.61
C GLU A 82 -2.99 -1.39 10.71
N GLY A 83 -2.52 -0.13 10.70
CA GLY A 83 -3.07 0.94 9.86
C GLY A 83 -2.46 0.92 8.45
N LEU A 84 -2.13 2.10 7.93
CA LEU A 84 -1.55 2.30 6.60
C LEU A 84 -0.38 1.36 6.30
N ASP A 85 -0.48 0.61 5.20
CA ASP A 85 0.44 -0.47 4.89
C ASP A 85 0.82 -0.53 3.40
N GLY A 86 -0.15 -0.82 2.53
CA GLY A 86 0.09 -0.87 1.09
C GLY A 86 0.29 0.54 0.54
N ILE A 87 1.35 0.74 -0.24
CA ILE A 87 1.61 1.97 -1.00
C ILE A 87 2.20 1.64 -2.36
N GLN A 88 1.70 2.27 -3.42
CA GLN A 88 2.29 2.24 -4.75
C GLN A 88 2.14 3.59 -5.44
N ILE A 89 3.18 3.99 -6.18
CA ILE A 89 3.18 5.22 -7.00
C ILE A 89 2.84 4.83 -8.45
N SER A 90 1.98 5.62 -9.11
CA SER A 90 1.75 5.50 -10.56
C SER A 90 3.05 5.72 -11.36
N PRO A 91 3.19 5.17 -12.58
CA PRO A 91 4.43 5.29 -13.37
C PRO A 91 4.85 6.74 -13.68
N ASP A 92 3.88 7.64 -13.81
CA ASP A 92 4.08 9.08 -14.01
C ASP A 92 4.31 9.86 -12.70
N GLY A 93 4.31 9.17 -11.57
CA GLY A 93 4.51 9.71 -10.23
C GLY A 93 3.43 10.68 -9.75
N ASN A 94 2.28 10.75 -10.41
CA ASN A 94 1.24 11.74 -10.09
C ASN A 94 0.22 11.25 -9.05
N THR A 95 0.06 9.93 -8.90
CA THR A 95 -0.96 9.33 -8.04
C THR A 95 -0.33 8.32 -7.08
N ILE A 96 -0.75 8.38 -5.82
CA ILE A 96 -0.38 7.43 -4.77
C ILE A 96 -1.59 6.55 -4.49
N TYR A 97 -1.46 5.25 -4.72
CA TYR A 97 -2.44 4.23 -4.35
C TYR A 97 -2.04 3.63 -3.02
N TYR A 98 -2.99 3.50 -2.10
CA TYR A 98 -2.69 3.03 -0.76
C TYR A 98 -3.88 2.39 -0.06
N SER A 99 -3.59 1.68 1.03
CA SER A 99 -4.61 1.10 1.90
C SER A 99 -4.05 0.78 3.28
N PRO A 100 -4.87 0.82 4.34
CA PRO A 100 -4.55 0.14 5.59
C PRO A 100 -4.50 -1.38 5.39
N LEU A 101 -3.78 -2.09 6.27
CA LEU A 101 -3.67 -3.56 6.23
C LEU A 101 -5.00 -4.23 6.54
N THR A 102 -5.66 -3.76 7.59
CA THR A 102 -6.92 -4.30 8.16
C THR A 102 -8.18 -3.86 7.40
N GLY A 103 -8.02 -3.19 6.26
CA GLY A 103 -9.11 -2.67 5.47
C GLY A 103 -9.22 -3.30 4.08
N ASN A 104 -10.47 -3.45 3.63
CA ASN A 104 -10.80 -3.96 2.31
C ASN A 104 -10.91 -2.86 1.25
N TYR A 105 -10.59 -1.60 1.55
CA TYR A 105 -10.77 -0.48 0.62
C TYR A 105 -9.44 -0.04 0.02
N LEU A 106 -9.43 0.24 -1.28
CA LEU A 106 -8.32 0.90 -1.95
C LEU A 106 -8.57 2.41 -2.00
N TYR A 107 -7.56 3.20 -1.69
CA TYR A 107 -7.61 4.65 -1.77
C TYR A 107 -6.57 5.18 -2.75
N SER A 108 -6.80 6.40 -3.24
CA SER A 108 -5.79 7.17 -3.96
C SER A 108 -5.77 8.63 -3.56
N VAL A 109 -4.60 9.26 -3.67
CA VAL A 109 -4.42 10.70 -3.49
C VAL A 109 -3.39 11.22 -4.51
N PRO A 110 -3.54 12.44 -5.05
CA PRO A 110 -2.49 13.02 -5.89
C PRO A 110 -1.19 13.17 -5.09
N ALA A 111 -0.05 12.79 -5.69
CA ALA A 111 1.25 12.87 -5.04
C ALA A 111 1.59 14.30 -4.59
N ALA A 112 1.19 15.30 -5.38
CA ALA A 112 1.36 16.72 -5.05
C ALA A 112 0.73 17.12 -3.70
N ASN A 113 -0.40 16.50 -3.31
CA ASN A 113 -1.04 16.76 -2.02
C ASN A 113 -0.23 16.21 -0.85
N LEU A 114 0.47 15.08 -1.03
CA LEU A 114 1.39 14.58 -0.02
C LEU A 114 2.67 15.44 0.04
N LEU A 115 3.09 16.00 -1.09
CA LEU A 115 4.33 16.78 -1.18
C LEU A 115 4.19 18.22 -0.67
N ALA A 116 2.96 18.73 -0.53
CA ALA A 116 2.70 20.08 -0.04
C ALA A 116 3.26 20.31 1.38
N ARG A 117 4.08 21.36 1.52
CA ARG A 117 4.78 21.75 2.75
C ARG A 117 3.86 22.51 3.72
N ASP A 118 4.27 22.59 4.99
CA ASP A 118 3.49 23.23 6.07
C ASP A 118 3.54 24.77 6.05
N ASP A 119 4.27 25.37 5.10
CA ASP A 119 4.21 26.80 4.82
C ASP A 119 2.89 27.22 4.16
N ASP A 120 2.20 26.28 3.48
CA ASP A 120 0.79 26.41 3.10
C ASP A 120 -0.13 25.91 4.24
N PRO A 121 -0.87 26.80 4.93
CA PRO A 121 -1.76 26.40 6.01
C PRO A 121 -2.94 25.53 5.54
N LEU A 122 -3.18 25.40 4.23
CA LEU A 122 -4.21 24.56 3.65
C LEU A 122 -3.72 23.17 3.24
N ALA A 123 -2.41 22.88 3.31
CA ALA A 123 -1.82 21.65 2.77
C ALA A 123 -2.49 20.37 3.30
N GLU A 124 -2.64 20.25 4.63
CA GLU A 124 -3.30 19.07 5.24
C GLU A 124 -4.77 18.95 4.82
N ARG A 125 -5.50 20.08 4.79
CA ARG A 125 -6.92 20.08 4.41
C ARG A 125 -7.09 19.73 2.93
N ALA A 126 -6.22 20.24 2.07
CA ALA A 126 -6.21 19.92 0.66
C ALA A 126 -5.91 18.43 0.44
N ALA A 127 -4.97 17.84 1.18
CA ALA A 127 -4.69 16.41 1.10
C ALA A 127 -5.92 15.58 1.46
N LYS A 128 -6.56 15.86 2.60
CA LYS A 128 -7.78 15.15 3.04
C LYS A 128 -8.92 15.26 2.03
N ASN A 129 -9.14 16.45 1.47
CA ASN A 129 -10.21 16.69 0.50
C ASN A 129 -9.99 15.99 -0.85
N ASN A 130 -8.76 15.59 -1.18
CA ASN A 130 -8.42 14.94 -2.44
C ASN A 130 -8.17 13.43 -2.30
N VAL A 131 -8.46 12.84 -1.14
CA VAL A 131 -8.51 11.39 -0.99
C VAL A 131 -9.73 10.85 -1.75
N SER A 132 -9.48 9.89 -2.63
CA SER A 132 -10.52 9.14 -3.35
C SER A 132 -10.60 7.72 -2.79
N ASN A 133 -11.82 7.26 -2.48
CA ASN A 133 -12.10 5.86 -2.20
C ASN A 133 -12.43 5.15 -3.51
N LEU A 134 -11.61 4.19 -3.91
CA LEU A 134 -11.73 3.44 -5.16
C LEU A 134 -12.57 2.16 -5.02
N GLY A 135 -13.23 1.99 -3.87
CA GLY A 135 -14.05 0.84 -3.56
C GLY A 135 -13.27 -0.28 -2.89
N GLN A 136 -13.94 -1.43 -2.73
CA GLN A 136 -13.34 -2.58 -2.09
C GLN A 136 -12.42 -3.36 -3.03
N ARG A 137 -11.29 -3.84 -2.51
CA ARG A 137 -10.27 -4.66 -3.19
C ARG A 137 -10.42 -6.16 -2.93
N GLY A 138 -11.50 -6.58 -2.29
CA GLY A 138 -11.86 -7.99 -2.08
C GLY A 138 -11.22 -8.68 -0.87
N GLY A 139 -10.32 -8.05 -0.14
CA GLY A 139 -9.75 -8.59 1.10
C GLY A 139 -8.63 -7.70 1.67
N ASN A 140 -8.16 -8.06 2.86
CA ASN A 140 -6.98 -7.47 3.47
C ASN A 140 -5.75 -7.78 2.61
N ALA A 141 -4.85 -6.81 2.48
CA ALA A 141 -3.61 -6.99 1.75
C ALA A 141 -2.42 -6.38 2.48
N ASN A 142 -1.25 -7.00 2.25
CA ASN A 142 0.01 -6.69 2.91
C ASN A 142 1.06 -6.33 1.85
N GLY A 143 1.34 -5.04 1.70
CA GLY A 143 2.24 -4.49 0.68
C GLY A 143 1.66 -4.47 -0.74
N PHE A 144 2.07 -3.45 -1.51
CA PHE A 144 1.73 -3.26 -2.93
C PHE A 144 2.97 -3.29 -3.83
N GLU A 145 2.77 -3.43 -5.14
CA GLU A 145 3.81 -3.21 -6.15
C GLU A 145 3.16 -2.73 -7.45
N GLY A 146 3.94 -2.07 -8.31
CA GLY A 146 3.47 -1.60 -9.61
C GLY A 146 4.29 -2.12 -10.80
N ASP A 147 3.69 -2.06 -11.99
CA ASP A 147 4.42 -2.24 -13.25
C ASP A 147 4.35 -1.02 -14.16
N SER A 148 5.12 -1.06 -15.25
CA SER A 148 5.16 -0.01 -16.27
C SER A 148 3.84 0.20 -17.03
N ASN A 149 2.86 -0.71 -16.90
CA ASN A 149 1.52 -0.54 -17.46
C ASN A 149 0.60 0.23 -16.50
N GLY A 150 1.06 0.52 -15.28
CA GLY A 150 0.29 1.20 -14.25
C GLY A 150 -0.59 0.27 -13.40
N LEU A 151 -0.43 -1.05 -13.54
CA LEU A 151 -1.18 -2.01 -12.71
C LEU A 151 -0.66 -1.99 -11.28
N ILE A 152 -1.57 -2.02 -10.31
CA ILE A 152 -1.26 -1.96 -8.88
C ILE A 152 -1.51 -3.32 -8.25
N TYR A 153 -0.45 -4.11 -8.12
CA TYR A 153 -0.48 -5.45 -7.53
C TYR A 153 -0.61 -5.40 -6.02
N GLN A 154 -1.41 -6.31 -5.49
CA GLN A 154 -1.83 -6.37 -4.09
C GLN A 154 -1.70 -7.81 -3.62
N LEU A 155 -0.93 -8.05 -2.55
CA LEU A 155 -0.82 -9.38 -1.96
C LEU A 155 -1.99 -9.60 -1.01
N VAL A 156 -2.91 -10.50 -1.36
CA VAL A 156 -4.19 -10.70 -0.65
C VAL A 156 -4.16 -12.04 0.11
N PRO A 157 -3.60 -12.08 1.34
CA PRO A 157 -3.38 -13.33 2.07
C PRO A 157 -4.66 -14.10 2.42
N GLU A 158 -5.80 -13.43 2.61
CA GLU A 158 -7.10 -14.09 2.84
C GLU A 158 -7.44 -15.07 1.71
N HIS A 159 -7.09 -14.71 0.47
CA HIS A 159 -7.35 -15.51 -0.72
C HIS A 159 -6.15 -16.34 -1.19
N ASN A 160 -5.00 -16.26 -0.50
CA ASN A 160 -3.73 -16.81 -0.98
C ASN A 160 -3.44 -16.40 -2.44
N ALA A 161 -3.71 -15.14 -2.80
CA ALA A 161 -3.71 -14.68 -4.17
C ALA A 161 -2.98 -13.34 -4.34
N ILE A 162 -2.62 -13.02 -5.58
CA ILE A 162 -2.29 -11.66 -6.00
C ILE A 162 -3.47 -11.11 -6.79
N PHE A 163 -3.97 -9.96 -6.38
CA PHE A 163 -4.89 -9.15 -7.19
C PHE A 163 -4.15 -7.96 -7.77
N TYR A 164 -4.72 -7.32 -8.78
CA TYR A 164 -4.25 -6.02 -9.25
C TYR A 164 -5.41 -5.08 -9.48
N TYR A 165 -5.21 -3.81 -9.17
CA TYR A 165 -6.11 -2.75 -9.60
C TYR A 165 -5.60 -2.20 -10.94
N ASP A 166 -6.50 -2.07 -11.91
CA ASP A 166 -6.21 -1.50 -13.22
C ASP A 166 -6.83 -0.09 -13.33
N PRO A 167 -6.02 0.98 -13.32
CA PRO A 167 -6.52 2.34 -13.45
C PRO A 167 -7.23 2.63 -14.79
N SER A 168 -7.06 1.79 -15.82
CA SER A 168 -7.69 1.98 -17.13
C SER A 168 -9.16 1.54 -17.17
N ASP A 169 -9.55 0.59 -16.32
CA ASP A 169 -10.93 0.10 -16.22
C ASP A 169 -11.56 0.28 -14.82
N LEU A 170 -10.79 0.83 -13.88
CA LEU A 170 -11.17 1.15 -12.51
C LEU A 170 -11.63 -0.08 -11.70
N GLN A 171 -11.09 -1.25 -11.98
CA GLN A 171 -11.46 -2.51 -11.33
C GLN A 171 -10.28 -3.23 -10.71
N THR A 172 -10.60 -4.06 -9.71
CA THR A 172 -9.66 -5.02 -9.13
C THR A 172 -9.89 -6.39 -9.76
N HIS A 173 -8.80 -6.99 -10.25
CA HIS A 173 -8.79 -8.26 -10.96
C HIS A 173 -7.95 -9.29 -10.22
N GLY A 174 -8.33 -10.56 -10.35
CA GLY A 174 -7.45 -11.66 -9.95
C GLY A 174 -6.29 -11.79 -10.94
N TYR A 175 -5.06 -11.63 -10.48
CA TYR A 175 -3.88 -11.92 -11.30
C TYR A 175 -3.45 -13.37 -11.15
N LEU A 176 -3.24 -13.77 -9.90
CA LEU A 176 -2.62 -15.03 -9.57
C LEU A 176 -3.42 -15.69 -8.43
N PRO A 177 -4.42 -16.55 -8.74
CA PRO A 177 -5.29 -17.16 -7.74
C PRO A 177 -4.58 -18.26 -6.97
N TYR A 178 -5.06 -18.62 -5.77
CA TYR A 178 -4.53 -19.78 -5.04
C TYR A 178 -4.47 -21.03 -5.94
N HIS A 179 -3.27 -21.60 -6.13
CA HIS A 179 -3.12 -22.82 -6.91
C HIS A 179 -2.01 -23.72 -6.36
N PRO A 180 -2.36 -24.87 -5.72
CA PRO A 180 -1.36 -25.84 -5.27
C PRO A 180 -0.52 -26.44 -6.40
N MET A 181 -0.96 -26.33 -7.68
CA MET A 181 -0.20 -26.89 -8.80
C MET A 181 1.01 -26.07 -9.25
N TRP A 182 1.29 -24.89 -8.70
CA TRP A 182 2.46 -24.12 -9.14
C TRP A 182 3.81 -24.77 -8.81
N ASN A 183 3.85 -25.73 -7.88
CA ASN A 183 5.00 -26.62 -7.70
C ASN A 183 4.59 -28.08 -7.90
N ASP A 184 4.05 -28.42 -9.07
CA ASP A 184 3.66 -29.79 -9.42
C ASP A 184 2.65 -30.44 -8.43
N GLY A 185 1.78 -29.62 -7.86
CA GLY A 185 0.78 -30.04 -6.87
C GLY A 185 1.29 -30.01 -5.43
N VAL A 186 2.52 -29.54 -5.20
CA VAL A 186 3.15 -29.46 -3.88
C VAL A 186 3.12 -28.03 -3.36
N ASP A 187 2.56 -27.86 -2.16
CA ASP A 187 2.71 -26.61 -1.42
C ASP A 187 4.04 -26.62 -0.65
N LEU A 188 5.01 -25.85 -1.12
CA LEU A 188 6.34 -25.74 -0.50
C LEU A 188 6.46 -24.60 0.52
N ARG A 189 5.34 -23.95 0.88
CA ARG A 189 5.34 -22.85 1.85
C ARG A 189 5.53 -23.42 3.26
N VAL A 190 6.69 -23.12 3.86
CA VAL A 190 7.05 -23.55 5.22
C VAL A 190 6.68 -22.49 6.28
N HIS A 191 6.53 -21.23 5.87
CA HIS A 191 6.20 -20.09 6.71
C HIS A 191 5.15 -19.19 6.03
N PRO A 192 4.32 -18.44 6.77
CA PRO A 192 3.45 -17.43 6.18
C PRO A 192 4.31 -16.34 5.51
N GLY A 193 4.14 -16.19 4.19
CA GLY A 193 4.87 -15.23 3.37
C GLY A 193 5.01 -15.74 1.93
N ALA A 194 4.81 -14.85 0.97
CA ALA A 194 4.93 -15.18 -0.45
C ALA A 194 6.06 -14.34 -1.06
N VAL A 195 7.13 -15.01 -1.52
CA VAL A 195 8.09 -14.40 -2.45
C VAL A 195 7.64 -14.80 -3.84
N LEU A 196 7.05 -13.84 -4.56
CA LEU A 196 6.45 -14.10 -5.87
C LEU A 196 7.34 -13.48 -6.95
N ARG A 197 7.78 -14.33 -7.89
CA ARG A 197 8.33 -13.90 -9.17
C ARG A 197 7.28 -14.22 -10.23
N ALA A 198 6.59 -13.20 -10.72
CA ALA A 198 5.55 -13.37 -11.73
C ALA A 198 5.95 -12.69 -13.05
N LYS A 199 5.50 -13.27 -14.17
CA LYS A 199 5.68 -12.65 -15.49
C LYS A 199 4.59 -11.60 -15.69
N LEU A 200 4.99 -10.34 -15.68
CA LEU A 200 4.07 -9.22 -15.83
C LEU A 200 3.28 -9.31 -17.15
N PRO A 201 1.97 -9.01 -17.13
CA PRO A 201 1.10 -9.04 -18.29
C PRO A 201 1.54 -7.98 -19.31
N ASN A 202 1.12 -8.16 -20.56
CA ASN A 202 1.32 -7.19 -21.65
C ASN A 202 2.77 -6.68 -21.81
N ASN A 203 3.76 -7.55 -21.57
CA ASN A 203 5.19 -7.20 -21.60
C ASN A 203 5.59 -6.08 -20.61
N GLY A 204 4.84 -5.90 -19.53
CA GLY A 204 5.20 -4.96 -18.47
C GLY A 204 6.57 -5.28 -17.86
N SER A 205 7.22 -4.25 -17.33
CA SER A 205 8.45 -4.37 -16.56
C SER A 205 8.25 -3.83 -15.15
N LYS A 206 9.03 -4.35 -14.19
CA LYS A 206 9.11 -3.75 -12.85
C LYS A 206 9.52 -2.29 -13.00
N ILE A 207 8.85 -1.39 -12.27
CA ILE A 207 9.26 0.01 -12.19
C ILE A 207 10.62 0.07 -11.47
N MET A 208 11.67 0.41 -12.21
CA MET A 208 13.02 0.63 -11.67
C MET A 208 13.34 2.11 -11.46
N GLY A 209 12.45 2.99 -11.93
CA GLY A 209 12.48 4.44 -11.83
C GLY A 209 11.21 5.02 -12.45
N LEU A 210 10.80 6.21 -12.00
CA LEU A 210 9.64 6.92 -12.54
C LEU A 210 10.06 7.83 -13.70
N ALA A 211 9.18 7.99 -14.68
CA ALA A 211 9.43 8.82 -15.88
C ALA A 211 9.17 10.31 -15.63
#